data_AF-A0A4R6VED9-F1
#
_entry.id   AF-A0A4R6VED9-F1
#
_cell.length_a   1.000
_cell.length_b   1.000
_cell.length_c   1.000
_cell.angle_alpha   90.00
_cell.angle_beta   90.00
_cell.angle_gamma   90.00
#
_symmetry.space_group_name_H-M   'P 1'
#
loop_
_entity.id
_entity.type
_entity.pdbx_description
1 polymer ?
#
loop_
_entity_poly.entity_id
_entity_poly.type
_entity_poly.pdbx_seq_one_letter_code
_entity_poly.pdbx_strand_id
1 'polypeptide(L)'
;MTDPLPPPLEADSPASPPDGSTVPRYRPPEVGGGTFTVDLAQAPQAIRELEDAARELSEIRREAERLGKIDPPAADLVSRDAANVLGAAAAGGSGSFVAALDSGILQIQNMITALQTAMTDYSGTDARNAAALRQR
;
A
#
# COMPACT_ATOMS: atom_id res chain seq x y z
N MET A 1 -22.02 44.00 -26.04
CA MET A 1 -22.35 43.19 -24.85
C MET A 1 -21.50 41.94 -24.92
N THR A 2 -20.52 41.85 -24.03
CA THR A 2 -19.59 40.73 -23.80
C THR A 2 -20.24 39.65 -22.96
N ASP A 3 -19.97 38.37 -23.27
CA ASP A 3 -19.75 37.28 -22.30
C ASP A 3 -19.60 35.92 -23.03
N PRO A 4 -18.99 34.88 -22.42
CA PRO A 4 -17.63 34.79 -21.89
C PRO A 4 -16.88 33.60 -22.55
N LEU A 5 -15.59 33.39 -22.23
CA LEU A 5 -14.86 32.19 -22.66
C LEU A 5 -15.53 30.91 -22.11
N PRO A 6 -15.66 29.82 -22.89
CA PRO A 6 -16.10 28.54 -22.35
C PRO A 6 -15.09 28.01 -21.31
N PRO A 7 -15.59 27.26 -20.31
CA PRO A 7 -14.85 26.84 -19.12
C PRO A 7 -13.66 25.89 -19.44
N PRO A 8 -12.70 25.72 -18.51
CA PRO A 8 -11.62 24.76 -18.67
C PRO A 8 -12.17 23.34 -18.84
N LEU A 9 -11.49 22.56 -19.69
CA LEU A 9 -11.81 21.18 -20.10
C LEU A 9 -12.29 20.32 -18.92
N GLU A 10 -13.58 19.97 -18.91
CA GLU A 10 -14.13 18.96 -18.01
C GLU A 10 -13.46 17.61 -18.30
N ALA A 11 -12.79 17.06 -17.28
CA ALA A 11 -12.06 15.81 -17.32
C ALA A 11 -12.98 14.56 -17.29
N ASP A 12 -14.07 14.58 -18.05
CA ASP A 12 -15.09 13.51 -18.07
C ASP A 12 -15.34 12.92 -19.47
N SER A 13 -14.45 13.16 -20.44
CA SER A 13 -14.54 12.49 -21.75
C SER A 13 -14.03 11.04 -21.68
N PRO A 14 -14.82 10.03 -22.10
CA PRO A 14 -14.38 8.64 -22.19
C PRO A 14 -13.28 8.48 -23.23
N ALA A 15 -12.23 7.72 -22.92
CA ALA A 15 -11.21 7.36 -23.91
C ALA A 15 -11.77 6.26 -24.83
N SER A 16 -11.92 6.56 -26.11
CA SER A 16 -12.32 5.58 -27.13
C SER A 16 -11.08 5.11 -27.91
N PRO A 17 -10.66 3.84 -27.76
CA PRO A 17 -9.71 3.23 -28.68
C PRO A 17 -10.31 3.11 -30.10
N PRO A 18 -9.49 2.97 -31.16
CA PRO A 18 -9.95 2.96 -32.55
C PRO A 18 -10.84 1.76 -32.94
N ASP A 19 -11.01 0.78 -32.04
CA ASP A 19 -11.78 -0.45 -32.27
C ASP A 19 -13.24 -0.36 -31.73
N GLY A 20 -13.70 0.85 -31.36
CA GLY A 20 -15.10 1.12 -31.03
C GLY A 20 -15.61 0.53 -29.70
N SER A 21 -14.74 -0.05 -28.88
CA SER A 21 -15.10 -0.53 -27.54
C SER A 21 -15.00 0.57 -26.48
N THR A 22 -16.02 0.73 -25.66
CA THR A 22 -16.04 1.64 -24.51
C THR A 22 -15.51 0.92 -23.27
N VAL A 23 -14.35 1.34 -22.77
CA VAL A 23 -13.81 0.82 -21.50
C VAL A 23 -14.32 1.70 -20.35
N PRO A 24 -15.07 1.16 -19.38
CA PRO A 24 -15.39 1.90 -18.17
C PRO A 24 -14.08 2.22 -17.45
N ARG A 25 -13.74 3.50 -17.28
CA ARG A 25 -12.68 3.86 -16.33
C ARG A 25 -13.22 3.56 -14.94
N TYR A 26 -12.59 2.62 -14.25
CA TYR A 26 -12.87 2.34 -12.85
C TYR A 26 -12.59 3.62 -12.05
N ARG A 27 -13.64 4.35 -11.67
CA ARG A 27 -13.55 5.37 -10.62
C ARG A 27 -13.39 4.59 -9.32
N PRO A 28 -12.25 4.67 -8.60
CA PRO A 28 -12.19 4.11 -7.26
C PRO A 28 -13.34 4.73 -6.44
N PRO A 29 -14.06 3.95 -5.63
CA PRO A 29 -15.19 4.47 -4.87
C PRO A 29 -14.75 5.70 -4.08
N GLU A 30 -15.58 6.74 -4.08
CA GLU A 30 -15.40 7.87 -3.18
C GLU A 30 -15.43 7.29 -1.76
N VAL A 31 -14.27 7.23 -1.12
CA VAL A 31 -14.16 6.94 0.30
C VAL A 31 -14.79 8.13 1.02
N GLY A 32 -16.10 8.06 1.22
CA GLY A 32 -16.81 8.93 2.14
C GLY A 32 -16.02 8.94 3.45
N GLY A 33 -15.73 10.14 3.95
CA GLY A 33 -14.95 10.35 5.17
C GLY A 33 -15.58 9.62 6.34
N GLY A 34 -15.20 8.36 6.51
CA GLY A 34 -15.53 7.57 7.67
C GLY A 34 -14.86 8.24 8.86
N THR A 35 -15.65 8.56 9.87
CA THR A 35 -15.10 8.94 11.17
C THR A 35 -14.55 7.66 11.77
N PHE A 36 -13.24 7.44 11.62
CA PHE A 36 -12.54 6.34 12.28
C PHE A 36 -12.46 6.68 13.77
N THR A 37 -13.36 6.10 14.57
CA THR A 37 -13.22 6.12 16.02
C THR A 37 -12.15 5.10 16.38
N VAL A 38 -10.90 5.55 16.44
CA VAL A 38 -9.79 4.69 16.88
C VAL A 38 -9.90 4.54 18.39
N ASP A 39 -10.15 3.32 18.85
CA ASP A 39 -9.99 2.99 20.26
C ASP A 39 -8.49 3.03 20.59
N LEU A 40 -8.04 4.17 21.12
CA LEU A 40 -6.65 4.42 21.49
C LEU A 40 -6.13 3.43 22.54
N ALA A 41 -7.01 2.74 23.28
CA ALA A 41 -6.61 1.69 24.20
C ALA A 41 -6.04 0.47 23.46
N GLN A 42 -6.49 0.21 22.22
CA GLN A 42 -6.06 -0.92 21.39
C GLN A 42 -4.96 -0.54 20.41
N ALA A 43 -4.73 0.75 20.15
CA ALA A 43 -3.71 1.22 19.22
C ALA A 43 -2.28 0.67 19.50
N PRO A 44 -1.81 0.57 20.76
CA PRO A 44 -0.52 -0.07 21.05
C PRO A 44 -0.47 -1.57 20.73
N GLN A 45 -1.61 -2.26 20.81
CA GLN A 45 -1.69 -3.67 20.44
C GLN A 45 -1.67 -3.82 18.91
N ALA A 46 -2.47 -3.02 18.20
CA ALA A 46 -2.47 -3.00 16.74
C ALA A 46 -1.10 -2.68 16.15
N ILE A 47 -0.35 -1.73 16.75
CA ILE A 47 1.03 -1.43 16.32
C ILE A 47 1.93 -2.66 16.47
N ARG A 48 1.85 -3.38 17.59
CA ARG A 48 2.65 -4.60 17.81
C ARG A 48 2.32 -5.70 16.80
N GLU A 49 1.04 -5.92 16.53
CA GLU A 49 0.61 -6.90 15.51
C GLU A 49 1.11 -6.52 14.11
N LEU A 50 1.10 -5.23 13.76
CA LEU A 50 1.66 -4.74 12.51
C LEU A 50 3.18 -4.89 12.44
N GLU A 51 3.90 -4.65 13.54
CA GLU A 51 5.35 -4.85 13.64
C GLU A 51 5.73 -6.33 13.47
N ASP A 52 4.97 -7.24 14.09
CA ASP A 52 5.17 -8.68 13.94
C ASP A 52 4.87 -9.13 12.50
N ALA A 53 3.78 -8.66 11.89
CA ALA A 53 3.47 -8.94 10.49
C ALA A 53 4.57 -8.42 9.53
N ALA A 54 5.11 -7.22 9.78
CA ALA A 54 6.23 -6.69 8.99
C ALA A 54 7.50 -7.55 9.13
N ARG A 55 7.74 -8.10 10.32
CA ARG A 55 8.86 -9.02 10.57
C ARG A 55 8.68 -10.33 9.81
N GLU A 56 7.49 -10.93 9.88
CA GLU A 56 7.16 -12.15 9.13
C GLU A 56 7.31 -11.96 7.62
N LEU A 57 6.78 -10.86 7.07
CA LEU A 57 6.95 -10.55 5.65
C LEU A 57 8.42 -10.34 5.26
N SER A 58 9.23 -9.78 6.16
CA SER A 58 10.67 -9.62 5.94
C SER A 58 11.39 -10.97 5.92
N GLU A 59 10.94 -11.95 6.70
CA GLU A 59 11.48 -13.32 6.67
C GLU A 59 11.09 -14.04 5.37
N ILE A 60 9.83 -13.93 4.96
CA ILE A 60 9.32 -14.49 3.69
C ILE A 60 10.09 -13.87 2.51
N ARG A 61 10.34 -12.56 2.54
CA ARG A 61 11.13 -11.86 1.53
C ARG A 61 12.54 -12.45 1.38
N ARG A 62 13.21 -12.74 2.50
CA ARG A 62 14.54 -13.38 2.47
C ARG A 62 14.49 -14.80 1.88
N GLU A 63 13.42 -15.54 2.12
CA GLU A 63 13.22 -16.85 1.50
C GLU A 63 12.94 -16.72 -0.01
N ALA A 64 12.11 -15.75 -0.42
CA ALA A 64 11.86 -15.46 -1.83
C ALA A 64 13.14 -15.08 -2.60
N GLU A 65 14.04 -14.32 -1.96
CA GLU A 65 15.37 -14.02 -2.52
C GLU A 65 16.24 -15.27 -2.69
N ARG A 66 16.12 -16.26 -1.80
CA ARG A 66 16.80 -17.56 -1.95
C ARG A 66 16.20 -18.38 -3.09
N LEU A 67 14.87 -18.39 -3.19
CA LEU A 67 14.15 -19.03 -4.29
C LEU A 67 14.56 -18.46 -5.66
N GLY A 68 14.83 -17.15 -5.69
CA GLY A 68 15.37 -16.43 -6.84
C GLY A 68 16.72 -16.95 -7.38
N LYS A 69 17.45 -17.75 -6.58
CA LYS A 69 18.82 -18.21 -6.85
C LYS A 69 18.94 -19.73 -6.89
N ILE A 70 17.84 -20.45 -7.11
CA ILE A 70 17.86 -21.92 -7.15
C ILE A 70 18.65 -22.40 -8.37
N ASP A 71 19.62 -23.29 -8.11
CA ASP A 71 20.28 -24.05 -9.16
C ASP A 71 19.36 -25.13 -9.74
N PRO A 72 19.34 -25.33 -11.06
CA PRO A 72 18.52 -26.35 -11.68
C PRO A 72 18.94 -27.75 -11.21
N PRO A 73 17.99 -28.65 -10.88
CA PRO A 73 18.30 -29.98 -10.35
C PRO A 73 18.98 -30.90 -11.38
N ALA A 74 18.87 -30.57 -12.66
CA ALA A 74 19.52 -31.28 -13.75
C ALA A 74 19.98 -30.30 -14.85
N ALA A 75 20.94 -30.75 -15.65
CA ALA A 75 21.55 -29.94 -16.71
C ALA A 75 20.71 -29.90 -18.00
N ASP A 76 19.55 -30.54 -18.03
CA ASP A 76 18.66 -30.52 -19.19
C ASP A 76 18.03 -29.13 -19.39
N LEU A 77 17.59 -28.87 -20.62
CA LEU A 77 17.04 -27.57 -21.01
C LEU A 77 15.75 -27.22 -20.24
N VAL A 78 14.94 -28.21 -19.87
CA VAL A 78 13.66 -27.97 -19.16
C VAL A 78 13.95 -27.56 -17.71
N SER A 79 14.85 -28.27 -17.02
CA SER A 79 15.26 -27.91 -15.66
C SER A 79 15.87 -26.51 -15.58
N ARG A 80 16.68 -26.12 -16.56
CA ARG A 80 17.27 -24.77 -16.65
C ARG A 80 16.22 -23.70 -16.91
N ASP A 81 15.30 -23.96 -17.84
CA ASP A 81 14.21 -23.02 -18.15
C ASP A 81 13.29 -22.83 -16.94
N ALA A 82 12.92 -23.92 -16.26
CA ALA A 82 12.14 -23.87 -15.04
C ALA A 82 12.83 -23.06 -13.93
N ALA A 83 14.14 -23.26 -13.71
CA ALA A 83 14.90 -22.48 -12.74
C ALA A 83 14.93 -20.98 -13.09
N ASN A 84 15.06 -20.63 -14.37
CA ASN A 84 15.04 -19.23 -14.82
C ASN A 84 13.66 -18.57 -14.61
N VAL A 85 12.57 -19.26 -14.98
CA VAL A 85 11.20 -18.74 -14.82
C VAL A 85 10.86 -18.56 -13.34
N LEU A 86 11.17 -19.55 -12.50
CA LEU A 86 10.96 -19.46 -11.05
C LEU A 86 11.83 -18.37 -10.43
N GLY A 87 13.09 -18.27 -10.85
CA GLY A 87 14.00 -17.23 -10.40
C GLY A 87 13.48 -15.82 -10.72
N ALA A 88 12.99 -15.61 -11.94
CA ALA A 88 12.41 -14.35 -12.37
C ALA A 88 11.10 -14.01 -11.63
N ALA A 89 10.21 -14.99 -11.46
CA ALA A 89 8.97 -14.79 -10.70
C ALA A 89 9.23 -14.46 -9.22
N ALA A 90 10.25 -15.09 -8.62
CA ALA A 90 10.60 -14.88 -7.23
C ALA A 90 11.30 -13.53 -6.99
N ALA A 91 12.37 -13.23 -7.75
CA ALA A 91 13.26 -12.11 -7.47
C ALA A 91 13.71 -11.32 -8.72
N GLY A 92 13.08 -11.51 -9.87
CA GLY A 92 13.47 -10.93 -11.17
C GLY A 92 13.24 -9.43 -11.35
N GLY A 93 12.90 -8.69 -10.29
CA GLY A 93 12.69 -7.24 -10.34
C GLY A 93 11.22 -6.82 -10.31
N SER A 94 10.81 -5.87 -11.16
CA SER A 94 9.46 -5.30 -11.13
C SER A 94 8.39 -6.37 -11.41
N GLY A 95 7.38 -6.46 -10.55
CA GLY A 95 6.34 -7.48 -10.62
C GLY A 95 6.72 -8.85 -10.04
N SER A 96 7.95 -9.03 -9.55
CA SER A 96 8.35 -10.23 -8.83
C SER A 96 7.72 -10.31 -7.44
N PHE A 97 7.74 -11.50 -6.85
CA PHE A 97 7.24 -11.72 -5.49
C PHE A 97 7.99 -10.87 -4.46
N VAL A 98 9.31 -10.73 -4.58
CA VAL A 98 10.10 -9.83 -3.71
C VAL A 98 9.63 -8.38 -3.83
N ALA A 99 9.33 -7.88 -5.03
CA ALA A 99 8.84 -6.51 -5.21
C ALA A 99 7.45 -6.30 -4.58
N ALA A 100 6.58 -7.31 -4.64
CA ALA A 100 5.29 -7.27 -3.97
C ALA A 100 5.44 -7.24 -2.45
N LEU A 101 6.36 -8.05 -1.90
CA LEU A 101 6.67 -8.07 -0.47
C LEU A 101 7.26 -6.74 0.01
N ASP A 102 8.17 -6.13 -0.76
CA ASP A 102 8.73 -4.81 -0.47
C ASP A 102 7.63 -3.73 -0.37
N SER A 103 6.69 -3.74 -1.32
CA SER A 103 5.55 -2.83 -1.29
C SER A 103 4.65 -3.06 -0.08
N GLY A 104 4.38 -4.33 0.26
CA GLY A 104 3.57 -4.69 1.43
C GLY A 104 4.20 -4.25 2.75
N ILE A 105 5.51 -4.49 2.92
CA ILE A 105 6.27 -4.05 4.10
C ILE A 105 6.21 -2.53 4.24
N LEU A 106 6.42 -1.80 3.14
CA LEU A 106 6.36 -0.33 3.15
C LEU A 106 4.97 0.18 3.55
N GLN A 107 3.89 -0.44 3.05
CA GLN A 107 2.52 -0.06 3.42
C GLN A 107 2.25 -0.28 4.90
N ILE A 108 2.73 -1.39 5.48
CA ILE A 108 2.60 -1.65 6.92
C ILE A 108 3.37 -0.61 7.74
N GLN A 109 4.60 -0.26 7.35
CA GLN A 109 5.38 0.78 8.02
C GLN A 109 4.70 2.16 7.98
N ASN A 110 4.10 2.50 6.84
CA ASN A 110 3.31 3.73 6.70
C ASN A 110 2.08 3.71 7.63
N MET A 111 1.41 2.56 7.76
CA MET A 111 0.28 2.40 8.66
C MET A 111 0.69 2.57 10.13
N ILE A 112 1.79 1.93 10.56
CA ILE A 112 2.35 2.10 11.90
C ILE A 112 2.64 3.57 12.19
N THR A 113 3.28 4.27 11.25
CA THR A 113 3.61 5.69 11.38
C THR A 113 2.34 6.53 11.54
N ALA A 114 1.32 6.29 10.72
CA ALA A 114 0.04 7.00 10.80
C ALA A 114 -0.65 6.80 12.16
N LEU A 115 -0.63 5.57 12.70
CA LEU A 115 -1.19 5.28 14.02
C LEU A 115 -0.42 5.99 15.14
N GLN A 116 0.90 5.99 15.09
CA GLN A 116 1.74 6.70 16.07
C GLN A 116 1.51 8.21 16.05
N THR A 117 1.39 8.82 14.86
CA THR A 117 1.05 10.23 14.73
C THR A 117 -0.33 10.52 15.30
N ALA A 118 -1.35 9.73 14.95
CA ALA A 118 -2.71 9.92 15.46
C ALA A 118 -2.79 9.82 17.01
N MET A 119 -2.05 8.89 17.62
CA MET A 119 -1.95 8.78 19.08
C MET A 119 -1.31 10.03 19.71
N THR A 120 -0.24 10.54 19.10
CA THR A 120 0.48 11.72 19.57
C THR A 120 -0.42 12.96 19.49
N ASP A 121 -1.11 13.16 18.37
CA ASP A 121 -2.03 14.28 18.16
C ASP A 121 -3.22 14.23 19.13
N TYR A 122 -3.77 13.04 19.37
CA TYR A 122 -4.87 12.86 20.32
C TYR A 122 -4.43 13.20 21.75
N SER A 123 -3.32 12.63 22.23
CA SER A 123 -2.80 12.91 23.58
C SER A 123 -2.49 14.40 23.80
N GLY A 124 -1.93 15.07 22.78
CA GLY A 124 -1.66 16.50 22.82
C GLY A 124 -2.92 17.37 22.81
N THR A 125 -4.01 16.89 22.22
CA THR A 125 -5.32 17.57 22.23
C THR A 125 -6.02 17.39 23.58
N ASP A 126 -5.97 16.18 24.14
CA ASP A 126 -6.55 15.87 25.45
C ASP A 126 -5.87 16.67 26.58
N ALA A 127 -4.54 16.80 26.54
CA ALA A 127 -3.79 17.62 27.48
C ALA A 127 -4.18 19.12 27.42
N ARG A 128 -4.41 19.65 26.21
CA ARG A 128 -4.87 21.03 26.00
C ARG A 128 -6.28 21.25 26.52
N ASN A 129 -7.19 20.31 26.26
CA ASN A 129 -8.56 20.36 26.76
C ASN A 129 -8.62 20.26 28.29
N ALA A 130 -7.83 19.36 28.89
CA ALA A 130 -7.75 19.23 30.35
C ALA A 130 -7.17 20.49 31.02
N ALA A 131 -6.18 21.14 30.39
CA ALA A 131 -5.64 22.41 30.87
C ALA A 131 -6.67 23.54 30.81
N ALA A 132 -7.45 23.62 29.72
CA ALA A 132 -8.52 24.62 29.56
C ALA A 132 -9.65 24.45 30.59
N LEU A 133 -10.00 23.20 30.93
CA LEU A 133 -11.03 22.90 31.94
C LEU A 133 -10.58 23.23 33.38
N ARG A 134 -9.27 23.19 33.68
CA ARG A 134 -8.74 23.55 35.02
C ARG A 134 -8.59 25.06 35.24
N GLN A 135 -8.67 25.86 34.18
CA GLN A 135 -8.59 27.33 34.25
C GLN A 135 -9.95 28.01 34.36
N ARG A 136 -11.04 27.24 34.40
CA ARG A 136 -12.41 27.69 34.73
C ARG A 136 -12.75 27.35 36.17
#